data_AF-A0A371WG11-F1
#
_entry.id   AF-A0A371WG11-F1
#
_cell.length_a   1.000
_cell.length_b   1.000
_cell.length_c   1.000
_cell.angle_alpha   90.00
_cell.angle_beta   90.00
_cell.angle_gamma   90.00
#
_symmetry.space_group_name_H-M   'P 1'
#
loop_
_entity.id
_entity.type
_entity.pdbx_description
1 polymer ?
#
loop_
_entity_poly.entity_id
_entity_poly.type
_entity_poly.pdbx_seq_one_letter_code
_entity_poly.pdbx_strand_id
1 'polypeptide(L)'
;MTTYVLGPFRLDTRGELLLLGDEPMALGRRAVAVLRVLIEQRGALVLKDALIEAAWPGQAVEDSNLTVQIAALRRVLGAVPGGELWVETRPRRGYRFVGPIGAEERVGELASAPRADAAPAPMPMPQHRATDVAGNADDGSAFPDRPSLAVLPFQNMSGDQEQEYFVDGMVEEITTALARIRWLFVAARNSSFVYKGSAVDVKRVGRALGVRYVLEGSIRKAGDRVRITAQLIDAVTDAHLWADRFDATLEDVFGLQDKIASSVAGVIEPTLQVAEAARSANRPTADLTTYDLYLRAYALVWSSARQIAEARRLMEQAIARDPHYGPALAWAAVCIMRLIFDSRSDDPTADAHKGIAYARRALEVAGDDPAIITNAALALAGFGEDIDAMIALVDHALVLNSNFARGWLLSGVLRNWSGQPDIAIAHMETAIRLSPRARVGTSWFSVGAAHFFRRRFDEAAPKFRLAIQEDAYYPEPYRFLAACYAHMGRIDDAKEIVRRLRDVCSVVIPDAAMWRDPGQRALYLSGLQIATGETG
;
A
#
# COMPACT_ATOMS: atom_id res chain seq x y z
N MET A 1 -5.82 39.94 -5.66
CA MET A 1 -5.88 38.47 -5.70
C MET A 1 -6.97 38.10 -6.71
N THR A 2 -6.70 37.26 -7.71
CA THR A 2 -7.67 36.95 -8.78
C THR A 2 -8.19 35.53 -8.60
N THR A 3 -9.43 35.41 -8.16
CA THR A 3 -10.13 34.13 -8.02
C THR A 3 -11.19 34.04 -9.13
N TYR A 4 -11.19 32.96 -9.90
CA TYR A 4 -12.23 32.71 -10.91
C TYR A 4 -13.30 31.79 -10.34
N VAL A 5 -14.57 32.17 -10.52
CA VAL A 5 -15.72 31.34 -10.14
C VAL A 5 -16.27 30.64 -11.39
N LEU A 6 -16.36 29.31 -11.37
CA LEU A 6 -16.81 28.48 -12.49
C LEU A 6 -18.01 27.64 -12.06
N GLY A 7 -19.19 28.25 -11.99
CA GLY A 7 -20.34 27.60 -11.35
C GLY A 7 -20.05 27.32 -9.88
N PRO A 8 -20.12 26.05 -9.39
CA PRO A 8 -19.79 25.71 -8.01
C PRO A 8 -18.29 25.59 -7.74
N PHE A 9 -17.42 25.72 -8.76
CA PHE A 9 -15.98 25.66 -8.58
C PHE A 9 -15.37 27.04 -8.34
N ARG A 10 -14.27 27.08 -7.56
CA ARG A 10 -13.44 28.28 -7.36
C ARG A 10 -11.99 27.95 -7.68
N LEU A 11 -11.39 28.69 -8.60
CA LEU A 11 -9.99 28.55 -8.97
C LEU A 11 -9.16 29.65 -8.30
N ASP A 12 -8.25 29.25 -7.40
CA ASP A 12 -7.22 30.13 -6.85
C ASP A 12 -5.97 30.10 -7.73
N THR A 13 -5.71 31.23 -8.40
CA THR A 13 -4.60 31.38 -9.33
C THR A 13 -3.21 31.43 -8.66
N ARG A 14 -3.14 31.73 -7.36
CA ARG A 14 -1.88 31.78 -6.60
C ARG A 14 -1.61 30.46 -5.86
N GLY A 15 -2.66 29.80 -5.40
CA GLY A 15 -2.60 28.50 -4.74
C GLY A 15 -2.44 27.30 -5.69
N GLU A 16 -2.66 27.50 -7.00
CA GLU A 16 -2.77 26.42 -8.00
C GLU A 16 -3.81 25.36 -7.59
N LEU A 17 -4.89 25.78 -6.94
CA LEU A 17 -5.91 24.92 -6.36
C LEU A 17 -7.28 25.20 -7.00
N LEU A 18 -7.97 24.12 -7.36
CA LEU A 18 -9.37 24.15 -7.76
C LEU A 18 -10.21 23.61 -6.61
N LEU A 19 -11.17 24.40 -6.14
CA LEU A 19 -12.10 24.01 -5.08
C LEU A 19 -13.48 23.72 -5.68
N LEU A 20 -14.22 22.76 -5.14
CA LEU A 20 -15.66 22.58 -5.34
C LEU A 20 -16.35 22.96 -4.02
N GLY A 21 -17.03 24.12 -3.99
CA GLY A 21 -17.36 24.75 -2.70
C GLY A 21 -16.09 25.13 -1.93
N ASP A 22 -15.87 24.53 -0.77
CA ASP A 22 -14.68 24.69 0.08
C ASP A 22 -13.74 23.48 0.05
N GLU A 23 -14.07 22.41 -0.69
CA GLU A 23 -13.24 21.19 -0.78
C GLU A 23 -12.22 21.27 -1.93
N PRO A 24 -10.92 20.96 -1.68
CA PRO A 24 -9.91 20.95 -2.72
C PRO A 24 -10.01 19.72 -3.63
N MET A 25 -10.03 19.96 -4.93
CA MET A 25 -10.06 18.91 -5.94
C MET A 25 -8.64 18.43 -6.27
N ALA A 26 -8.47 17.11 -6.37
CA ALA A 26 -7.22 16.48 -6.77
C ALA A 26 -6.92 16.74 -8.27
N LEU A 27 -6.31 17.87 -8.57
CA LEU A 27 -5.93 18.29 -9.92
C LEU A 27 -4.46 18.70 -9.95
N GLY A 28 -3.68 18.12 -10.87
CA GLY A 28 -2.26 18.42 -10.99
C GLY A 28 -1.99 19.86 -11.45
N ARG A 29 -0.85 20.43 -11.01
CA ARG A 29 -0.44 21.82 -11.32
C ARG A 29 -0.48 22.16 -12.82
N ARG A 30 -0.11 21.20 -13.67
CA ARG A 30 -0.11 21.36 -15.13
C ARG A 30 -1.54 21.50 -15.67
N ALA A 31 -2.49 20.69 -15.21
CA ALA A 31 -3.90 20.83 -15.57
C ALA A 31 -4.50 22.14 -15.06
N VAL A 32 -4.11 22.61 -13.87
CA VAL A 32 -4.50 23.93 -13.35
C VAL A 32 -4.00 25.06 -14.24
N ALA A 33 -2.74 24.99 -14.70
CA ALA A 33 -2.19 25.96 -15.64
C ALA A 33 -2.93 25.98 -16.98
N VAL A 34 -3.27 24.79 -17.53
CA VAL A 34 -4.10 24.67 -18.74
C VAL A 34 -5.48 25.31 -18.53
N LEU A 35 -6.14 25.00 -17.42
CA LEU A 35 -7.48 25.52 -17.10
C LEU A 35 -7.49 27.04 -16.97
N ARG A 36 -6.49 27.62 -16.29
CA ARG A 36 -6.34 29.07 -16.13
C ARG A 36 -6.32 29.77 -17.49
N VAL A 37 -5.48 29.32 -18.43
CA VAL A 37 -5.37 29.92 -19.76
C VAL A 37 -6.68 29.80 -20.55
N LEU A 38 -7.37 28.66 -20.42
CA LEU A 38 -8.66 28.46 -21.10
C LEU A 38 -9.77 29.39 -20.56
N ILE A 39 -9.78 29.67 -19.26
CA ILE A 39 -10.76 30.58 -18.62
C ILE A 39 -10.44 32.04 -18.91
N GLU A 40 -9.16 32.42 -18.88
CA GLU A 40 -8.70 33.78 -19.18
C GLU A 40 -9.10 34.20 -20.61
N GLN A 41 -9.12 33.24 -21.53
CA GLN A 41 -9.53 33.45 -22.92
C GLN A 41 -11.06 33.43 -23.12
N ARG A 42 -11.86 33.29 -22.05
CA ARG A 42 -13.33 33.45 -21.97
C ARG A 42 -14.10 32.88 -23.18
N GLY A 43 -13.87 31.61 -23.49
CA GLY A 43 -14.55 30.91 -24.58
C GLY A 43 -13.94 31.05 -25.97
N ALA A 44 -12.88 31.86 -26.11
CA ALA A 44 -12.06 31.86 -27.30
C ALA A 44 -11.24 30.55 -27.42
N LEU A 45 -10.89 30.21 -28.66
CA LEU A 45 -10.05 29.05 -28.95
C LEU A 45 -8.61 29.34 -28.54
N VAL A 46 -8.03 28.47 -27.70
CA VAL A 46 -6.60 28.47 -27.37
C VAL A 46 -5.92 27.36 -28.15
N LEU A 47 -4.86 27.73 -28.89
CA LEU A 47 -4.06 26.78 -29.67
C LEU A 47 -3.29 25.83 -28.76
N LYS A 48 -3.04 24.61 -29.25
CA LYS A 48 -2.30 23.59 -28.48
C LYS A 48 -0.93 24.08 -28.01
N ASP A 49 -0.18 24.74 -28.89
CA ASP A 49 1.17 25.25 -28.57
C ASP A 49 1.14 26.24 -27.40
N ALA A 50 0.12 27.10 -27.33
CA ALA A 50 -0.04 28.06 -26.24
C ALA A 50 -0.40 27.37 -24.91
N LEU A 51 -1.20 26.30 -24.96
CA LEU A 51 -1.53 25.51 -23.78
C LEU A 51 -0.34 24.67 -23.30
N ILE A 52 0.46 24.15 -24.25
CA ILE A 52 1.69 23.42 -23.96
C ILE A 52 2.71 24.36 -23.33
N GLU A 53 2.95 25.54 -23.89
CA GLU A 53 3.89 26.52 -23.33
C GLU A 53 3.45 26.98 -21.93
N ALA A 54 2.16 27.21 -21.72
CA ALA A 54 1.64 27.62 -20.41
C ALA A 54 1.77 26.53 -19.34
N ALA A 55 1.54 25.28 -19.73
CA ALA A 55 1.65 24.16 -18.82
C ALA A 55 3.11 23.73 -18.64
N TRP A 56 3.96 23.75 -19.65
CA TRP A 56 5.35 23.30 -19.63
C TRP A 56 6.30 24.34 -20.26
N PRO A 57 6.54 25.47 -19.57
CA PRO A 57 7.29 26.59 -20.16
C PRO A 57 8.71 26.18 -20.55
N GLY A 58 9.08 26.44 -21.81
CA GLY A 58 10.39 26.13 -22.36
C GLY A 58 10.71 24.63 -22.54
N GLN A 59 9.71 23.74 -22.51
CA GLN A 59 9.89 22.30 -22.71
C GLN A 59 9.21 21.83 -24.00
N ALA A 60 9.92 21.02 -24.81
CA ALA A 60 9.31 20.35 -25.95
C ALA A 60 8.48 19.16 -25.46
N VAL A 61 7.15 19.25 -25.59
CA VAL A 61 6.20 18.26 -25.08
C VAL A 61 5.23 17.86 -26.20
N GLU A 62 5.00 16.57 -26.36
CA GLU A 62 4.05 16.05 -27.35
C GLU A 62 2.59 16.35 -26.99
N ASP A 63 1.75 16.56 -28.01
CA ASP A 63 0.29 16.80 -27.93
C ASP A 63 -0.48 15.79 -27.05
N SER A 64 0.05 14.57 -26.92
CA SER A 64 -0.49 13.50 -26.08
C SER A 64 -0.57 13.92 -24.60
N ASN A 65 0.43 14.64 -24.09
CA ASN A 65 0.47 15.13 -22.71
C ASN A 65 -0.61 16.20 -22.45
N LEU A 66 -0.85 17.10 -23.41
CA LEU A 66 -1.94 18.08 -23.32
C LEU A 66 -3.29 17.36 -23.26
N THR A 67 -3.45 16.28 -24.03
CA THR A 67 -4.68 15.48 -24.05
C THR A 67 -4.95 14.81 -22.69
N VAL A 68 -3.89 14.35 -21.99
CA VAL A 68 -3.99 13.82 -20.61
C VAL A 68 -4.47 14.89 -19.63
N GLN A 69 -3.93 16.11 -19.70
CA GLN A 69 -4.37 17.20 -18.81
C GLN A 69 -5.83 17.61 -19.08
N ILE A 70 -6.25 17.62 -20.35
CA ILE A 70 -7.64 17.90 -20.73
C ILE A 70 -8.59 16.79 -20.22
N ALA A 71 -8.18 15.53 -20.27
CA ALA A 71 -8.96 14.43 -19.71
C ALA A 71 -9.10 14.53 -18.19
N ALA A 72 -8.02 14.88 -17.48
CA ALA A 72 -8.06 15.12 -16.04
C ALA A 72 -9.01 16.28 -15.69
N LEU A 73 -8.97 17.38 -16.46
CA LEU A 73 -9.89 18.51 -16.29
C LEU A 73 -11.35 18.10 -16.48
N ARG A 74 -11.68 17.36 -17.54
CA ARG A 74 -13.06 16.90 -17.78
C ARG A 74 -13.56 15.99 -16.68
N ARG A 75 -12.70 15.10 -16.16
CA ARG A 75 -13.04 14.21 -15.04
C ARG A 75 -13.38 15.00 -13.79
N VAL A 76 -12.56 15.99 -13.43
CA VAL A 76 -12.76 16.81 -12.24
C VAL A 76 -13.99 17.72 -12.38
N LEU A 77 -14.17 18.37 -13.54
CA LEU A 77 -15.34 19.23 -13.80
C LEU A 77 -16.64 18.42 -13.90
N GLY A 78 -16.57 17.17 -14.35
CA GLY A 78 -17.69 16.21 -14.39
C GLY A 78 -18.23 15.80 -13.01
N ALA A 79 -17.63 16.26 -11.91
CA ALA A 79 -18.24 16.17 -10.57
C ALA A 79 -19.59 16.93 -10.49
N VAL A 80 -19.84 17.85 -11.42
CA VAL A 80 -21.10 18.58 -11.56
C VAL A 80 -21.77 18.14 -12.87
N PRO A 81 -23.09 17.92 -12.91
CA PRO A 81 -23.77 17.46 -14.12
C PRO A 81 -23.48 18.36 -15.34
N GLY A 82 -22.93 17.76 -16.40
CA GLY A 82 -22.59 18.44 -17.65
C GLY A 82 -21.27 19.23 -17.63
N GLY A 83 -20.52 19.20 -16.52
CA GLY A 83 -19.24 19.89 -16.38
C GLY A 83 -18.11 19.30 -17.24
N GLU A 84 -18.20 18.01 -17.59
CA GLU A 84 -17.28 17.32 -18.50
C GLU A 84 -17.30 17.91 -19.93
N LEU A 85 -18.38 18.61 -20.30
CA LEU A 85 -18.55 19.27 -21.59
C LEU A 85 -18.02 20.71 -21.61
N TRP A 86 -17.61 21.26 -20.46
CA TRP A 86 -17.15 22.65 -20.36
C TRP A 86 -15.80 22.90 -21.01
N VAL A 87 -15.00 21.84 -21.25
CA VAL A 87 -13.77 21.94 -22.04
C VAL A 87 -14.03 21.32 -23.40
N GLU A 88 -14.24 22.14 -24.42
CA GLU A 88 -14.56 21.69 -25.78
C GLU A 88 -13.29 21.52 -26.62
N THR A 89 -13.17 20.39 -27.30
CA THR A 89 -12.10 20.15 -28.28
C THR A 89 -12.47 20.77 -29.62
N ARG A 90 -11.57 21.59 -30.20
CA ARG A 90 -11.61 21.95 -31.62
C ARG A 90 -10.61 21.08 -32.37
N PRO A 91 -11.08 20.10 -33.18
CA PRO A 91 -10.21 19.12 -33.82
C PRO A 91 -9.04 19.77 -34.56
N ARG A 92 -7.83 19.23 -34.34
CA ARG A 92 -6.57 19.67 -34.96
C ARG A 92 -6.13 21.12 -34.67
N ARG A 93 -6.80 21.85 -33.76
CA ARG A 93 -6.45 23.25 -33.46
C ARG A 93 -6.16 23.51 -31.99
N GLY A 94 -7.01 23.04 -31.08
CA GLY A 94 -6.86 23.34 -29.66
C GLY A 94 -8.15 23.18 -28.88
N TYR A 95 -8.29 23.93 -27.80
CA TYR A 95 -9.38 23.78 -26.82
C TYR A 95 -9.99 25.13 -26.45
N ARG A 96 -11.25 25.13 -25.99
CA ARG A 96 -11.90 26.31 -25.42
C ARG A 96 -12.72 25.94 -24.19
N PHE A 97 -12.83 26.86 -23.23
CA PHE A 97 -13.70 26.69 -22.08
C PHE A 97 -15.08 27.33 -22.34
N VAL A 98 -16.14 26.54 -22.28
CA VAL A 98 -17.53 26.96 -22.52
C VAL A 98 -18.42 26.86 -21.28
N GLY A 99 -17.83 26.57 -20.12
CA GLY A 99 -18.53 26.56 -18.83
C GLY A 99 -18.87 27.97 -18.33
N PRO A 100 -19.69 28.08 -17.27
CA PRO A 100 -20.02 29.36 -16.66
C PRO A 100 -18.76 30.02 -16.07
N ILE A 101 -18.58 31.31 -16.31
CA ILE A 101 -17.51 32.13 -15.70
C ILE A 101 -18.18 33.30 -14.96
N GLY A 102 -18.09 33.30 -13.64
CA GLY A 102 -18.64 34.33 -12.75
C GLY A 102 -17.76 35.59 -12.65
N ALA A 103 -18.28 36.62 -11.97
CA ALA A 103 -17.57 37.88 -11.79
C ALA A 103 -16.25 37.70 -11.01
N GLU A 104 -15.19 38.35 -11.49
CA GLU A 104 -13.87 38.38 -10.88
C GLU A 104 -13.94 39.19 -9.57
N GLU A 105 -13.85 38.54 -8.41
CA GLU A 105 -13.70 39.25 -7.14
C GLU A 105 -12.22 39.63 -6.93
N ARG A 106 -11.91 40.91 -7.16
CA ARG A 106 -10.66 41.51 -6.67
C ARG A 106 -10.84 41.90 -5.22
N VAL A 107 -10.36 41.06 -4.31
CA VAL A 107 -10.23 41.47 -2.91
C VAL A 107 -9.14 42.55 -2.81
N GLY A 108 -9.57 43.77 -2.47
CA GLY A 108 -8.73 44.92 -2.21
C GLY A 108 -7.95 44.78 -0.89
N GLU A 109 -6.75 45.35 -0.87
CA GLU A 109 -5.86 45.42 0.29
C GLU A 109 -6.58 45.99 1.51
N LEU A 110 -6.74 45.16 2.55
CA LEU A 110 -7.15 45.60 3.88
C LEU A 110 -5.90 45.86 4.73
N ALA A 111 -5.64 47.16 4.86
CA ALA A 111 -5.08 47.91 5.98
C ALA A 111 -4.26 47.16 7.06
N SER A 112 -3.02 47.61 7.14
CA SER A 112 -2.02 47.47 8.20
C SER A 112 -2.43 47.95 9.59
N ALA A 113 -1.98 47.24 10.64
CA ALA A 113 -1.56 47.78 11.94
C ALA A 113 -0.71 46.71 12.70
N PRO A 114 0.12 47.10 13.69
CA PRO A 114 1.32 47.93 13.61
C PRO A 114 2.62 47.11 13.75
N ARG A 115 3.72 47.69 13.27
CA ARG A 115 5.09 47.14 13.30
C ARG A 115 5.60 46.98 14.75
N ALA A 116 6.13 45.81 15.05
CA ALA A 116 7.19 45.62 16.04
C ALA A 116 8.51 45.39 15.28
N ASP A 117 9.50 46.21 15.58
CA ASP A 117 10.81 46.24 14.96
C ASP A 117 11.63 44.95 15.21
N ALA A 118 12.59 44.75 14.29
CA ALA A 118 13.67 43.75 14.24
C ALA A 118 13.38 42.49 13.40
N ALA A 119 13.80 42.55 12.13
CA ALA A 119 13.91 41.40 11.25
C ALA A 119 15.04 40.45 11.69
N PRO A 120 14.81 39.12 11.79
CA PRO A 120 15.88 38.16 11.60
C PRO A 120 16.12 37.96 10.10
N ALA A 121 17.39 37.94 9.70
CA ALA A 121 17.83 37.72 8.32
C ALA A 121 17.29 36.39 7.72
N PRO A 122 17.14 36.30 6.39
CA PRO A 122 16.69 35.08 5.73
C PRO A 122 17.65 33.92 6.00
N MET A 123 17.12 32.82 6.55
CA MET A 123 17.87 31.58 6.69
C MET A 123 18.23 31.02 5.30
N PRO A 124 19.50 30.73 5.02
CA PRO A 124 19.91 30.17 3.75
C PRO A 124 19.43 28.73 3.64
N MET A 125 18.83 28.38 2.50
CA MET A 125 18.73 27.00 2.02
C MET A 125 20.11 26.34 2.12
N PRO A 126 20.24 25.10 2.60
CA PRO A 126 21.50 24.38 2.52
C PRO A 126 21.80 24.08 1.04
N GLN A 127 22.59 24.97 0.44
CA GLN A 127 23.37 24.66 -0.74
C GLN A 127 24.36 23.57 -0.31
N HIS A 128 24.17 22.33 -0.80
CA HIS A 128 25.23 21.33 -0.78
C HIS A 128 26.36 21.86 -1.66
N ARG A 129 27.29 22.60 -1.06
CA ARG A 129 28.59 22.91 -1.64
C ARG A 129 29.35 21.58 -1.73
N ALA A 130 29.68 21.22 -2.96
CA ALA A 130 30.81 20.37 -3.24
C ALA A 130 32.07 21.03 -2.65
N THR A 131 32.60 20.45 -1.56
CA THR A 131 33.99 20.64 -1.14
C THR A 131 34.50 19.31 -0.59
N ASP A 132 35.41 18.73 -1.37
CA ASP A 132 36.57 17.93 -0.97
C ASP A 132 36.34 16.73 -0.04
N VAL A 133 36.01 15.60 -0.66
CA VAL A 133 36.54 14.29 -0.24
C VAL A 133 37.62 13.89 -1.23
N ALA A 134 38.80 14.49 -1.08
CA ALA A 134 40.04 13.84 -1.47
C ALA A 134 40.62 13.22 -0.19
N GLY A 135 40.51 11.89 -0.08
CA GLY A 135 41.16 11.13 1.00
C GLY A 135 40.25 10.21 1.82
N ASN A 136 39.64 9.21 1.20
CA ASN A 136 39.96 7.80 1.47
C ASN A 136 39.10 6.94 0.54
N ALA A 137 39.76 6.35 -0.46
CA ALA A 137 39.24 5.18 -1.12
C ALA A 137 39.34 4.01 -0.14
N ASP A 138 38.37 3.08 -0.25
CA ASP A 138 38.25 1.77 0.42
C ASP A 138 37.39 1.76 1.72
N ASP A 139 36.07 1.51 1.61
CA ASP A 139 35.49 0.15 1.72
C ASP A 139 33.92 0.16 1.62
N GLY A 140 33.34 -0.62 0.69
CA GLY A 140 32.15 -1.45 1.00
C GLY A 140 30.67 -1.06 0.72
N SER A 141 30.22 0.18 0.41
CA SER A 141 28.78 0.39 0.09
C SER A 141 28.52 1.52 -0.91
N ALA A 142 28.21 1.16 -2.16
CA ALA A 142 27.89 2.09 -3.24
C ALA A 142 26.38 2.40 -3.37
N PHE A 143 25.54 2.03 -2.39
CA PHE A 143 24.09 2.19 -2.48
C PHE A 143 23.51 2.87 -1.23
N PRO A 144 22.41 3.62 -1.36
CA PRO A 144 21.71 4.21 -0.23
C PRO A 144 21.26 3.14 0.79
N ASP A 145 21.21 3.47 2.08
CA ASP A 145 20.73 2.58 3.15
C ASP A 145 19.26 2.16 2.98
N ARG A 146 18.50 2.88 2.17
CA ARG A 146 17.11 2.59 1.83
C ARG A 146 17.03 1.72 0.56
N PRO A 147 16.16 0.70 0.50
CA PRO A 147 15.95 -0.10 -0.70
C PRO A 147 15.58 0.80 -1.88
N SER A 148 16.17 0.51 -3.03
CA SER A 148 16.08 1.34 -4.22
C SER A 148 15.84 0.47 -5.46
N LEU A 149 14.90 0.88 -6.31
CA LEU A 149 14.48 0.14 -7.50
C LEU A 149 14.40 1.06 -8.71
N ALA A 150 14.82 0.58 -9.87
CA ALA A 150 14.51 1.20 -11.17
C ALA A 150 13.66 0.25 -12.01
N VAL A 151 12.71 0.81 -12.77
CA VAL A 151 11.97 0.07 -13.80
C VAL A 151 12.61 0.42 -15.15
N LEU A 152 13.21 -0.56 -15.80
CA LEU A 152 13.78 -0.39 -17.13
C LEU A 152 12.68 -0.39 -18.20
N PRO A 153 12.92 0.23 -19.37
CA PRO A 153 12.03 0.11 -20.52
C PRO A 153 11.83 -1.37 -20.89
N PHE A 154 10.58 -1.81 -20.96
CA PHE A 154 10.27 -3.18 -21.37
C PHE A 154 10.51 -3.35 -22.86
N GLN A 155 10.99 -4.53 -23.26
CA GLN A 155 11.21 -4.84 -24.66
C GLN A 155 9.89 -5.07 -25.39
N ASN A 156 9.64 -4.32 -26.47
CA ASN A 156 8.52 -4.58 -27.36
C ASN A 156 8.82 -5.81 -28.24
N MET A 157 8.11 -6.90 -27.99
CA MET A 157 8.18 -8.15 -28.75
C MET A 157 6.98 -8.34 -29.69
N SER A 158 6.23 -7.28 -29.96
CA SER A 158 5.02 -7.31 -30.79
C SER A 158 5.32 -7.18 -32.28
N GLY A 159 6.55 -6.81 -32.65
CA GLY A 159 7.01 -6.67 -34.04
C GLY A 159 6.50 -5.40 -34.74
N ASP A 160 5.70 -4.59 -34.06
CA ASP A 160 5.09 -3.36 -34.56
C ASP A 160 5.54 -2.18 -33.69
N GLN A 161 6.23 -1.22 -34.33
CA GLN A 161 6.77 -0.03 -33.67
C GLN A 161 5.67 0.97 -33.29
N GLU A 162 4.49 0.89 -33.91
CA GLU A 162 3.33 1.66 -33.47
C GLU A 162 2.84 1.22 -32.08
N GLN A 163 3.25 0.07 -31.57
CA GLN A 163 2.85 -0.42 -30.24
C GLN A 163 3.80 0.00 -29.12
N GLU A 164 4.83 0.78 -29.44
CA GLU A 164 5.85 1.23 -28.50
C GLU A 164 5.24 2.15 -27.41
N TYR A 165 4.27 3.00 -27.78
CA TYR A 165 3.57 3.86 -26.81
C TYR A 165 2.84 3.05 -25.74
N PHE A 166 2.30 1.88 -26.12
CA PHE A 166 1.58 1.02 -25.19
C PHE A 166 2.55 0.42 -24.18
N VAL A 167 3.72 -0.02 -24.63
CA VAL A 167 4.78 -0.54 -23.75
C VAL A 167 5.30 0.53 -22.81
N ASP A 168 5.52 1.74 -23.32
CA ASP A 168 5.98 2.89 -22.52
C ASP A 168 4.94 3.33 -21.47
N GLY A 169 3.65 3.33 -21.82
CA GLY A 169 2.57 3.61 -20.88
C GLY A 169 2.45 2.56 -19.77
N MET A 170 2.64 1.29 -20.10
CA MET A 170 2.67 0.19 -19.11
C MET A 170 3.81 0.35 -18.10
N VAL A 171 5.00 0.74 -18.57
CA VAL A 171 6.17 0.98 -17.69
C VAL A 171 5.92 2.17 -16.76
N GLU A 172 5.28 3.24 -17.24
CA GLU A 172 4.88 4.39 -16.41
C GLU A 172 3.93 3.98 -15.29
N GLU A 173 2.90 3.20 -15.62
CA GLU A 173 1.89 2.79 -14.64
C GLU A 173 2.50 1.86 -13.58
N ILE A 174 3.37 0.93 -13.99
CA ILE A 174 4.14 0.09 -13.06
C ILE A 174 5.04 0.96 -12.16
N THR A 175 5.76 1.92 -12.73
CA THR A 175 6.64 2.84 -11.98
C THR A 175 5.83 3.63 -10.95
N THR A 176 4.66 4.15 -11.36
CA THR A 176 3.74 4.91 -10.51
C THR A 176 3.17 4.06 -9.38
N ALA A 177 2.75 2.83 -9.69
CA ALA A 177 2.24 1.90 -8.69
C ALA A 177 3.31 1.53 -7.65
N LEU A 178 4.55 1.28 -8.08
CA LEU A 178 5.68 0.99 -7.18
C LEU A 178 6.11 2.23 -6.38
N ALA A 179 6.03 3.44 -6.94
CA ALA A 179 6.37 4.68 -6.25
C ALA A 179 5.44 5.01 -5.07
N ARG A 180 4.23 4.39 -5.03
CA ARG A 180 3.33 4.49 -3.87
C ARG A 180 3.85 3.72 -2.63
N ILE A 181 4.84 2.85 -2.80
CA ILE A 181 5.44 2.08 -1.70
C ILE A 181 6.42 2.99 -0.92
N ARG A 182 5.97 3.52 0.23
CA ARG A 182 6.69 4.58 0.96
C ARG A 182 8.05 4.18 1.53
N TRP A 183 8.37 2.90 1.68
CA TRP A 183 9.68 2.44 2.15
C TRP A 183 10.67 2.17 1.01
N LEU A 184 10.19 2.09 -0.24
CA LEU A 184 11.00 1.86 -1.43
C LEU A 184 11.36 3.20 -2.09
N PHE A 185 12.61 3.39 -2.51
CA PHE A 185 12.98 4.48 -3.42
C PHE A 185 12.83 3.98 -4.85
N VAL A 186 12.01 4.64 -5.67
CA VAL A 186 11.88 4.30 -7.09
C VAL A 186 12.54 5.38 -7.93
N ALA A 187 13.53 5.00 -8.75
CA ALA A 187 14.19 5.93 -9.65
C ALA A 187 13.20 6.47 -10.68
N ALA A 188 13.31 7.76 -10.99
CA ALA A 188 12.43 8.40 -11.95
C ALA A 188 12.61 7.76 -13.34
N ARG A 189 11.49 7.57 -14.06
CA ARG A 189 11.47 6.93 -15.39
C ARG A 189 12.52 7.51 -16.35
N ASN A 190 12.68 8.83 -16.38
CA ASN A 190 13.61 9.49 -17.30
C ASN A 190 15.06 9.03 -17.12
N SER A 191 15.45 8.67 -15.89
CA SER A 191 16.78 8.15 -15.59
C SER A 191 16.97 6.73 -16.16
N SER A 192 15.91 5.93 -16.22
CA SER A 192 15.92 4.57 -16.76
C SER A 192 15.70 4.52 -18.29
N PHE A 193 15.05 5.52 -18.86
CA PHE A 193 14.68 5.55 -20.30
C PHE A 193 15.88 5.67 -21.25
N VAL A 194 17.02 6.16 -20.75
CA VAL A 194 18.30 6.23 -21.49
C VAL A 194 18.80 4.85 -21.91
N TYR A 195 18.33 3.78 -21.24
CA TYR A 195 18.72 2.40 -21.51
C TYR A 195 17.81 1.69 -22.54
N LYS A 196 16.86 2.40 -23.15
CA LYS A 196 15.93 1.83 -24.14
C LYS A 196 16.67 1.32 -25.38
N GLY A 197 16.30 0.12 -25.85
CA GLY A 197 16.87 -0.49 -27.06
C GLY A 197 18.33 -0.97 -26.93
N SER A 198 18.91 -0.91 -25.73
CA SER A 198 20.26 -1.36 -25.45
C SER A 198 20.22 -2.68 -24.68
N ALA A 199 21.07 -3.65 -25.04
CA ALA A 199 21.34 -4.80 -24.18
C ALA A 199 22.25 -4.31 -23.04
N VAL A 200 21.65 -3.92 -21.92
CA VAL A 200 22.39 -3.29 -20.82
C VAL A 200 22.66 -4.28 -19.70
N ASP A 201 23.91 -4.30 -19.23
CA ASP A 201 24.28 -5.00 -18.00
C ASP A 201 23.57 -4.34 -16.80
N VAL A 202 22.69 -5.12 -16.16
CA VAL A 202 21.90 -4.70 -15.00
C VAL A 202 22.79 -4.18 -13.86
N LYS A 203 24.00 -4.72 -13.69
CA LYS A 203 24.95 -4.23 -12.68
C LYS A 203 25.45 -2.83 -12.96
N ARG A 204 25.59 -2.49 -14.24
CA ARG A 204 25.97 -1.15 -14.67
C ARG A 204 24.82 -0.17 -14.49
N VAL A 205 23.59 -0.58 -14.80
CA VAL A 205 22.38 0.20 -14.54
C VAL A 205 22.24 0.50 -13.05
N GLY A 206 22.34 -0.51 -12.20
CA GLY A 206 22.23 -0.36 -10.74
C GLY A 206 23.22 0.67 -10.21
N ARG A 207 24.50 0.56 -10.58
CA ARG A 207 25.53 1.54 -10.19
C ARG A 207 25.29 2.93 -10.75
N ALA A 208 24.89 3.06 -12.02
CA ALA A 208 24.69 4.36 -12.66
C ALA A 208 23.47 5.11 -12.10
N LEU A 209 22.41 4.38 -11.73
CA LEU A 209 21.20 4.94 -11.16
C LEU A 209 21.22 5.00 -9.62
N GLY A 210 22.24 4.43 -8.99
CA GLY A 210 22.32 4.30 -7.54
C GLY A 210 21.21 3.42 -6.95
N VAL A 211 20.71 2.45 -7.73
CA VAL A 211 19.63 1.54 -7.32
C VAL A 211 20.12 0.13 -7.09
N ARG A 212 19.61 -0.53 -6.05
CA ARG A 212 19.93 -1.91 -5.72
C ARG A 212 19.20 -2.91 -6.62
N TYR A 213 17.96 -2.61 -6.94
CA TYR A 213 17.07 -3.52 -7.66
C TYR A 213 16.68 -2.95 -9.02
N VAL A 214 16.49 -3.84 -9.98
CA VAL A 214 16.04 -3.49 -11.32
C VAL A 214 14.88 -4.39 -11.71
N LEU A 215 13.79 -3.77 -12.15
CA LEU A 215 12.67 -4.44 -12.78
C LEU A 215 12.80 -4.27 -14.29
N GLU A 216 12.87 -5.38 -15.03
CA GLU A 216 12.89 -5.37 -16.49
C GLU A 216 11.90 -6.40 -17.05
N GLY A 217 11.63 -6.34 -18.34
CA GLY A 217 10.61 -7.20 -18.93
C GLY A 217 10.44 -7.05 -20.42
N SER A 218 9.43 -7.75 -20.94
CA SER A 218 9.03 -7.69 -22.33
C SER A 218 7.51 -7.70 -22.45
N ILE A 219 6.99 -7.06 -23.49
CA ILE A 219 5.56 -7.01 -23.80
C ILE A 219 5.35 -7.49 -25.23
N ARG A 220 4.44 -8.43 -25.41
CA ARG A 220 3.98 -8.91 -26.71
C ARG A 220 2.48 -8.73 -26.81
N LYS A 221 2.04 -7.91 -27.75
CA LYS A 221 0.64 -7.74 -28.11
C LYS A 221 0.37 -8.43 -29.45
N ALA A 222 -0.69 -9.22 -29.51
CA ALA A 222 -1.15 -9.92 -30.71
C ALA A 222 -2.68 -9.87 -30.78
N GLY A 223 -3.21 -9.01 -31.65
CA GLY A 223 -4.63 -8.68 -31.68
C GLY A 223 -5.09 -8.13 -30.33
N ASP A 224 -6.11 -8.76 -29.75
CA ASP A 224 -6.66 -8.39 -28.45
C ASP A 224 -5.96 -9.10 -27.27
N ARG A 225 -4.83 -9.79 -27.47
CA ARG A 225 -4.11 -10.44 -26.36
C ARG A 225 -2.80 -9.73 -26.08
N VAL A 226 -2.52 -9.52 -24.80
CA VAL A 226 -1.27 -8.96 -24.30
C VAL A 226 -0.62 -9.97 -23.37
N ARG A 227 0.65 -10.26 -23.63
CA ARG A 227 1.52 -11.03 -22.75
C ARG A 227 2.63 -10.13 -22.25
N ILE A 228 2.81 -10.10 -20.94
CA ILE A 228 3.87 -9.34 -20.28
C ILE A 228 4.72 -10.32 -19.51
N THR A 229 6.03 -10.23 -19.70
CA THR A 229 7.01 -10.93 -18.87
C THR A 229 7.74 -9.86 -18.06
N ALA A 230 7.84 -10.04 -16.75
CA ALA A 230 8.58 -9.13 -15.88
C ALA A 230 9.49 -9.92 -14.96
N GLN A 231 10.66 -9.36 -14.64
CA GLN A 231 11.63 -9.95 -13.73
C GLN A 231 12.32 -8.90 -12.88
N LEU A 232 12.51 -9.25 -11.61
CA LEU A 232 13.16 -8.43 -10.59
C LEU A 232 14.56 -9.00 -10.31
N ILE A 233 15.57 -8.15 -10.44
CA ILE A 233 16.99 -8.53 -10.36
C ILE A 233 17.68 -7.70 -9.27
N ASP A 234 18.53 -8.33 -8.46
CA ASP A 234 19.49 -7.64 -7.59
C ASP A 234 20.70 -7.21 -8.44
N ALA A 235 20.81 -5.90 -8.69
CA ALA A 235 21.85 -5.32 -9.55
C ALA A 235 23.26 -5.39 -8.95
N VAL A 236 23.44 -5.90 -7.72
CA VAL A 236 24.77 -6.13 -7.14
C VAL A 236 25.23 -7.56 -7.39
N THR A 237 24.35 -8.52 -7.16
CA THR A 237 24.68 -9.95 -7.24
C THR A 237 24.35 -10.56 -8.60
N ASP A 238 23.58 -9.87 -9.44
CA ASP A 238 22.93 -10.42 -10.65
C ASP A 238 21.87 -11.49 -10.37
N ALA A 239 21.44 -11.64 -9.11
CA ALA A 239 20.48 -12.66 -8.76
C ALA A 239 19.08 -12.27 -9.24
N HIS A 240 18.44 -13.15 -10.01
CA HIS A 240 17.02 -13.06 -10.33
C HIS A 240 16.20 -13.41 -9.09
N LEU A 241 15.56 -12.41 -8.49
CA LEU A 241 14.74 -12.57 -7.28
C LEU A 241 13.34 -13.07 -7.61
N TRP A 242 12.82 -12.69 -8.77
CA TRP A 242 11.50 -13.08 -9.24
C TRP A 242 11.40 -12.91 -10.75
N ALA A 243 10.60 -13.77 -11.38
CA ALA A 243 10.18 -13.62 -12.76
C ALA A 243 8.78 -14.21 -12.93
N ASP A 244 7.92 -13.55 -13.71
CA ASP A 244 6.58 -14.05 -13.99
C ASP A 244 6.05 -13.56 -15.34
N ARG A 245 4.95 -14.19 -15.76
CA ARG A 245 4.20 -13.81 -16.95
C ARG A 245 2.75 -13.46 -16.61
N PHE A 246 2.24 -12.44 -17.28
CA PHE A 246 0.85 -11.99 -17.19
C PHE A 246 0.23 -12.07 -18.57
N ASP A 247 -0.89 -12.79 -18.67
CA ASP A 247 -1.68 -12.91 -19.89
C ASP A 247 -3.00 -12.16 -19.70
N ALA A 248 -3.36 -11.35 -20.69
CA ALA A 248 -4.51 -10.46 -20.63
C ALA A 248 -5.21 -10.26 -21.98
N THR A 249 -6.49 -9.89 -21.94
CA THR A 249 -7.29 -9.47 -23.09
C THR A 249 -7.50 -7.94 -23.10
N LEU A 250 -7.38 -7.31 -24.27
CA LEU A 250 -7.50 -5.87 -24.55
C LEU A 250 -8.96 -5.41 -24.72
N GLU A 251 -9.88 -5.93 -23.90
CA GLU A 251 -11.27 -5.46 -23.93
C GLU A 251 -11.39 -4.03 -23.39
N ASP A 252 -10.53 -3.67 -22.44
CA ASP A 252 -10.34 -2.31 -21.92
C ASP A 252 -8.84 -2.04 -21.72
N VAL A 253 -8.24 -1.27 -22.62
CA VAL A 253 -6.80 -0.95 -22.61
C VAL A 253 -6.37 -0.25 -21.31
N PHE A 254 -7.23 0.60 -20.74
CA PHE A 254 -6.91 1.40 -19.56
C PHE A 254 -7.13 0.61 -18.27
N GLY A 255 -8.27 -0.08 -18.15
CA GLY A 255 -8.49 -1.01 -17.04
C GLY A 255 -7.44 -2.13 -16.99
N LEU A 256 -6.89 -2.51 -18.15
CA LEU A 256 -5.82 -3.49 -18.20
C LEU A 256 -4.47 -2.96 -17.68
N GLN A 257 -4.11 -1.73 -18.06
CA GLN A 257 -2.88 -1.08 -17.59
C GLN A 257 -2.82 -1.01 -16.07
N ASP A 258 -3.89 -0.48 -15.46
CA ASP A 258 -4.01 -0.34 -14.01
C ASP A 258 -3.94 -1.71 -13.31
N LYS A 259 -4.66 -2.70 -13.84
CA LYS A 259 -4.71 -4.05 -13.27
C LYS A 259 -3.35 -4.73 -13.29
N ILE A 260 -2.60 -4.61 -14.38
CA ILE A 260 -1.28 -5.23 -14.49
C ILE A 260 -0.28 -4.50 -13.59
N ALA A 261 -0.23 -3.17 -13.61
CA ALA A 261 0.65 -2.41 -12.73
C ALA A 261 0.41 -2.74 -11.25
N SER A 262 -0.87 -2.84 -10.88
CA SER A 262 -1.32 -3.27 -9.55
C SER A 262 -0.86 -4.69 -9.21
N SER A 263 -1.00 -5.63 -10.15
CA SER A 263 -0.57 -7.02 -9.95
C SER A 263 0.95 -7.13 -9.83
N VAL A 264 1.71 -6.35 -10.59
CA VAL A 264 3.18 -6.29 -10.48
C VAL A 264 3.57 -5.72 -9.13
N ALA A 265 3.05 -4.56 -8.74
CA ALA A 265 3.35 -3.93 -7.44
C ALA A 265 3.02 -4.85 -6.25
N GLY A 266 1.87 -5.54 -6.28
CA GLY A 266 1.43 -6.46 -5.24
C GLY A 266 2.33 -7.70 -5.05
N VAL A 267 3.17 -8.03 -6.04
CA VAL A 267 4.15 -9.12 -5.97
C VAL A 267 5.56 -8.61 -5.68
N ILE A 268 5.94 -7.45 -6.22
CA ILE A 268 7.27 -6.86 -6.03
C ILE A 268 7.50 -6.41 -4.58
N GLU A 269 6.52 -5.76 -3.95
CA GLU A 269 6.65 -5.30 -2.56
C GLU A 269 7.03 -6.42 -1.58
N PRO A 270 6.27 -7.54 -1.48
CA PRO A 270 6.63 -8.63 -0.56
C PRO A 270 7.93 -9.35 -0.97
N THR A 271 8.23 -9.46 -2.27
CA THR A 271 9.47 -10.08 -2.74
C THR A 271 10.70 -9.30 -2.28
N LEU A 272 10.64 -7.97 -2.40
CA LEU A 272 11.72 -7.10 -1.92
C LEU A 272 11.86 -7.16 -0.40
N GLN A 273 10.76 -7.21 0.36
CA GLN A 273 10.84 -7.37 1.82
C GLN A 273 11.55 -8.65 2.25
N VAL A 274 11.31 -9.77 1.55
CA VAL A 274 12.00 -11.05 1.82
C VAL A 274 13.49 -10.95 1.48
N ALA A 275 13.82 -10.40 0.32
CA ALA A 275 15.22 -10.23 -0.10
C ALA A 275 15.98 -9.34 0.87
N GLU A 276 15.39 -8.22 1.27
CA GLU A 276 15.94 -7.27 2.23
C GLU A 276 16.11 -7.89 3.63
N ALA A 277 15.14 -8.66 4.11
CA ALA A 277 15.26 -9.37 5.38
C ALA A 277 16.38 -10.41 5.38
N ALA A 278 16.55 -11.16 4.28
CA ALA A 278 17.64 -12.13 4.13
C ALA A 278 19.02 -11.46 4.13
N ARG A 279 19.16 -10.31 3.43
CA ARG A 279 20.39 -9.51 3.48
C ARG A 279 20.66 -9.01 4.90
N SER A 280 19.62 -8.48 5.54
CA SER A 280 19.74 -7.96 6.89
C SER A 280 20.22 -9.04 7.84
N ALA A 281 19.70 -10.28 7.76
CA ALA A 281 20.08 -11.40 8.63
C ALA A 281 21.59 -11.69 8.68
N ASN A 282 22.34 -11.39 7.61
CA ASN A 282 23.78 -11.65 7.52
C ASN A 282 24.66 -10.49 8.04
N ARG A 283 24.08 -9.34 8.42
CA ARG A 283 24.83 -8.23 9.03
C ARG A 283 25.21 -8.51 10.49
N PRO A 284 26.39 -8.07 10.97
CA PRO A 284 26.70 -8.07 12.40
C PRO A 284 25.64 -7.27 13.18
N THR A 285 25.23 -7.76 14.36
CA THR A 285 24.18 -7.12 15.17
C THR A 285 24.53 -5.72 15.66
N ALA A 286 25.82 -5.39 15.74
CA ALA A 286 26.31 -4.06 16.12
C ALA A 286 25.94 -2.96 15.10
N ASP A 287 25.86 -3.31 13.81
CA ASP A 287 25.73 -2.36 12.70
C ASP A 287 24.30 -2.26 12.15
N LEU A 288 23.32 -2.89 12.81
CA LEU A 288 21.95 -2.92 12.30
C LEU A 288 21.32 -1.54 12.39
N THR A 289 20.87 -1.01 11.27
CA THR A 289 20.02 0.19 11.23
C THR A 289 18.64 -0.08 11.84
N THR A 290 17.86 0.96 12.13
CA THR A 290 16.43 0.81 12.52
C THR A 290 15.66 -0.01 11.48
N TYR A 291 15.96 0.21 10.20
CA TYR A 291 15.36 -0.50 9.07
C TYR A 291 15.73 -1.99 9.07
N ASP A 292 16.99 -2.32 9.33
CA ASP A 292 17.47 -3.71 9.46
C ASP A 292 16.76 -4.48 10.59
N LEU A 293 16.66 -3.86 11.77
CA LEU A 293 15.96 -4.44 12.92
C LEU A 293 14.48 -4.70 12.59
N TYR A 294 13.83 -3.73 11.95
CA TYR A 294 12.46 -3.86 11.46
C TYR A 294 12.30 -5.02 10.47
N LEU A 295 13.16 -5.13 9.46
CA LEU A 295 13.06 -6.17 8.44
C LEU A 295 13.26 -7.57 9.00
N ARG A 296 14.26 -7.75 9.88
CA ARG A 296 14.48 -9.03 10.58
C ARG A 296 13.25 -9.41 11.40
N ALA A 297 12.72 -8.46 12.17
CA ALA A 297 11.51 -8.67 12.96
C ALA A 297 10.31 -9.02 12.06
N TYR A 298 10.13 -8.31 10.95
CA TYR A 298 9.06 -8.54 9.99
C TYR A 298 9.12 -9.97 9.42
N ALA A 299 10.29 -10.44 8.98
CA ALA A 299 10.45 -11.81 8.51
C ALA A 299 10.09 -12.85 9.60
N LEU A 300 10.46 -12.59 10.85
CA LEU A 300 10.09 -13.46 11.97
C LEU A 300 8.57 -13.51 12.19
N VAL A 301 7.86 -12.38 12.10
CA VAL A 301 6.39 -12.32 12.26
C VAL A 301 5.69 -13.26 11.28
N TRP A 302 6.21 -13.34 10.06
CA TRP A 302 5.65 -14.18 9.03
C TRP A 302 6.15 -15.62 9.09
N SER A 303 7.25 -15.90 9.78
CA SER A 303 7.87 -17.23 9.79
C SER A 303 7.08 -18.30 10.54
N SER A 304 6.68 -18.03 11.79
CA SER A 304 5.94 -18.94 12.66
C SER A 304 5.50 -18.19 13.92
N ALA A 305 4.36 -18.60 14.50
CA ALA A 305 3.87 -18.12 15.79
C ALA A 305 4.92 -18.21 16.93
N ARG A 306 5.89 -19.13 16.83
CA ARG A 306 6.93 -19.31 17.85
C ARG A 306 7.97 -18.18 17.87
N GLN A 307 8.08 -17.42 16.78
CA GLN A 307 9.07 -16.35 16.61
C GLN A 307 8.54 -14.97 16.99
N ILE A 308 7.27 -14.87 17.42
CA ILE A 308 6.61 -13.58 17.69
C ILE A 308 7.22 -12.84 18.88
N ALA A 309 7.66 -13.57 19.91
CA ALA A 309 8.36 -12.96 21.05
C ALA A 309 9.69 -12.31 20.60
N GLU A 310 10.44 -12.98 19.74
CA GLU A 310 11.70 -12.43 19.20
C GLU A 310 11.44 -11.27 18.23
N ALA A 311 10.41 -11.38 17.39
CA ALA A 311 9.97 -10.28 16.54
C ALA A 311 9.61 -9.02 17.36
N ARG A 312 8.85 -9.17 18.46
CA ARG A 312 8.57 -8.09 19.40
C ARG A 312 9.86 -7.48 19.93
N ARG A 313 10.81 -8.30 20.39
CA ARG A 313 12.10 -7.84 20.94
C ARG A 313 12.89 -7.01 19.92
N LEU A 314 12.91 -7.40 18.65
CA LEU A 314 13.59 -6.67 17.58
C LEU A 314 12.86 -5.37 17.21
N MET A 315 11.51 -5.38 17.17
CA MET A 315 10.73 -4.14 16.96
C MET A 315 10.96 -3.14 18.10
N GLU A 316 11.01 -3.59 19.36
CA GLU A 316 11.29 -2.73 20.50
C GLU A 316 12.71 -2.14 20.45
N GLN A 317 13.70 -2.88 19.95
CA GLN A 317 15.04 -2.33 19.67
C GLN A 317 15.02 -1.27 18.56
N ALA A 318 14.24 -1.48 17.49
CA ALA A 318 14.07 -0.49 16.44
C ALA A 318 13.44 0.80 17.01
N ILE A 319 12.40 0.68 17.84
CA ILE A 319 11.73 1.80 18.52
C ILE A 319 12.68 2.52 19.50
N ALA A 320 13.57 1.79 20.17
CA ALA A 320 14.56 2.40 21.07
C ALA A 320 15.59 3.26 20.31
N ARG A 321 15.91 2.91 19.06
CA ARG A 321 16.79 3.69 18.20
C ARG A 321 16.08 4.87 17.54
N ASP A 322 14.87 4.66 17.04
CA ASP A 322 14.01 5.71 16.50
C ASP A 322 12.59 5.60 17.08
N PRO A 323 12.27 6.42 18.10
CA PRO A 323 10.96 6.42 18.74
C PRO A 323 9.79 6.77 17.81
N HIS A 324 10.03 7.36 16.64
CA HIS A 324 8.97 7.75 15.71
C HIS A 324 8.88 6.80 14.50
N TYR A 325 9.58 5.66 14.53
CA TYR A 325 9.57 4.70 13.44
C TYR A 325 8.24 3.91 13.38
N GLY A 326 7.27 4.49 12.68
CA GLY A 326 5.88 4.02 12.58
C GLY A 326 5.69 2.53 12.27
N PRO A 327 6.42 1.93 11.31
CA PRO A 327 6.30 0.50 11.03
C PRO A 327 6.64 -0.39 12.23
N ALA A 328 7.70 -0.07 12.98
CA ALA A 328 8.05 -0.86 14.17
C ALA A 328 7.04 -0.66 15.30
N LEU A 329 6.51 0.56 15.50
CA LEU A 329 5.45 0.83 16.47
C LEU A 329 4.21 -0.02 16.18
N ALA A 330 3.71 0.01 14.93
CA ALA A 330 2.53 -0.74 14.53
C ALA A 330 2.72 -2.26 14.69
N TRP A 331 3.86 -2.79 14.23
CA TRP A 331 4.12 -4.22 14.33
C TRP A 331 4.45 -4.69 15.75
N ALA A 332 5.09 -3.86 16.60
CA ALA A 332 5.26 -4.18 18.01
C ALA A 332 3.90 -4.35 18.69
N ALA A 333 2.94 -3.47 18.42
CA ALA A 333 1.58 -3.58 18.94
C ALA A 333 0.89 -4.87 18.46
N VAL A 334 1.01 -5.22 17.18
CA VAL A 334 0.48 -6.48 16.63
C VAL A 334 1.13 -7.71 17.27
N CYS A 335 2.46 -7.72 17.48
CA CYS A 335 3.14 -8.82 18.14
C CYS A 335 2.67 -9.00 19.58
N ILE A 336 2.49 -7.90 20.33
CA ILE A 336 1.96 -7.92 21.69
C ILE A 336 0.53 -8.49 21.71
N MET A 337 -0.35 -7.97 20.86
CA MET A 337 -1.73 -8.47 20.71
C MET A 337 -1.74 -9.97 20.44
N ARG A 338 -0.89 -10.44 19.51
CA ARG A 338 -0.81 -11.86 19.15
C ARG A 338 -0.30 -12.73 20.31
N LEU A 339 0.69 -12.29 21.07
CA LEU A 339 1.18 -13.01 22.25
C LEU A 339 0.09 -13.17 23.31
N ILE A 340 -0.75 -12.16 23.52
CA ILE A 340 -1.89 -12.24 24.44
C ILE A 340 -2.92 -13.25 23.91
N PHE A 341 -3.31 -13.16 22.63
CA PHE A 341 -4.30 -14.06 22.03
C PHE A 341 -3.84 -15.52 21.99
N ASP A 342 -2.55 -15.75 21.77
CA ASP A 342 -1.95 -17.07 21.80
C ASP A 342 -1.75 -17.61 23.23
N SER A 343 -2.12 -16.84 24.26
CA SER A 343 -1.92 -17.13 25.69
C SER A 343 -0.45 -17.36 26.05
N ARG A 344 0.44 -16.52 25.48
CA ARG A 344 1.90 -16.55 25.63
C ARG A 344 2.46 -15.26 26.25
N SER A 345 1.62 -14.45 26.88
CA SER A 345 2.02 -13.28 27.65
C SER A 345 1.95 -13.60 29.14
N ASP A 346 3.01 -13.28 29.88
CA ASP A 346 3.08 -13.49 31.33
C ASP A 346 2.26 -12.45 32.11
N ASP A 347 2.16 -11.22 31.58
CA ASP A 347 1.33 -10.14 32.12
C ASP A 347 0.50 -9.50 30.99
N PRO A 348 -0.65 -10.11 30.64
CA PRO A 348 -1.49 -9.62 29.56
C PRO A 348 -2.00 -8.19 29.75
N THR A 349 -2.16 -7.74 31.00
CA THR A 349 -2.70 -6.40 31.29
C THR A 349 -1.64 -5.34 31.02
N ALA A 350 -0.43 -5.51 31.56
CA ALA A 350 0.68 -4.60 31.28
C ALA A 350 1.06 -4.60 29.79
N ASP A 351 1.07 -5.79 29.18
CA ASP A 351 1.32 -5.93 27.75
C ASP A 351 0.25 -5.21 26.92
N ALA A 352 -1.04 -5.34 27.24
CA ALA A 352 -2.11 -4.63 26.55
C ALA A 352 -1.92 -3.11 26.61
N HIS A 353 -1.61 -2.55 27.78
CA HIS A 353 -1.30 -1.11 27.91
C HIS A 353 -0.12 -0.68 27.04
N LYS A 354 0.96 -1.47 27.01
CA LYS A 354 2.13 -1.20 26.16
C LYS A 354 1.78 -1.27 24.67
N GLY A 355 0.99 -2.27 24.28
CA GLY A 355 0.52 -2.45 22.90
C GLY A 355 -0.38 -1.31 22.42
N ILE A 356 -1.33 -0.86 23.25
CA ILE A 356 -2.17 0.30 22.97
C ILE A 356 -1.31 1.55 22.77
N ALA A 357 -0.33 1.78 23.66
CA ALA A 357 0.56 2.94 23.56
C ALA A 357 1.37 2.94 22.25
N TYR A 358 1.88 1.79 21.83
CA TYR A 358 2.58 1.67 20.54
C TYR A 358 1.64 1.88 19.35
N ALA A 359 0.44 1.31 19.36
CA ALA A 359 -0.50 1.47 18.25
C ALA A 359 -0.98 2.92 18.10
N ARG A 360 -1.27 3.63 19.20
CA ARG A 360 -1.64 5.06 19.15
C ARG A 360 -0.50 5.92 18.61
N ARG A 361 0.73 5.73 19.08
CA ARG A 361 1.92 6.42 18.53
C ARG A 361 2.15 6.08 17.07
N ALA A 362 1.88 4.85 16.65
CA ALA A 362 1.97 4.47 15.24
C ALA A 362 1.00 5.30 14.38
N LEU A 363 -0.24 5.50 14.85
CA LEU A 363 -1.23 6.35 14.16
C LEU A 363 -0.80 7.82 14.12
N GLU A 364 -0.19 8.36 15.18
CA GLU A 364 0.32 9.74 15.22
C GLU A 364 1.37 10.00 14.12
N VAL A 365 2.22 9.02 13.82
CA VAL A 365 3.29 9.13 12.81
C VAL A 365 2.93 8.51 11.46
N ALA A 366 1.73 7.94 11.31
CA ALA A 366 1.36 7.18 10.12
C ALA A 366 1.28 8.06 8.86
N GLY A 367 0.84 9.31 9.00
CA GLY A 367 0.32 10.08 7.87
C GLY A 367 -0.70 9.23 7.09
N ASP A 368 -0.60 9.22 5.77
CA ASP A 368 -1.42 8.36 4.90
C ASP A 368 -0.77 7.01 4.53
N ASP A 369 0.05 6.42 5.41
CA ASP A 369 0.63 5.09 5.15
C ASP A 369 -0.40 3.97 5.47
N PRO A 370 -0.91 3.23 4.46
CA PRO A 370 -1.94 2.21 4.69
C PRO A 370 -1.46 1.06 5.58
N ALA A 371 -0.18 0.70 5.53
CA ALA A 371 0.34 -0.40 6.32
C ALA A 371 0.43 -0.04 7.80
N ILE A 372 0.84 1.19 8.13
CA ILE A 372 0.88 1.64 9.53
C ILE A 372 -0.54 1.74 10.09
N ILE A 373 -1.45 2.40 9.36
CA ILE A 373 -2.86 2.59 9.77
C ILE A 373 -3.53 1.25 10.06
N THR A 374 -3.49 0.31 9.10
CA THR A 374 -4.21 -0.96 9.22
C THR A 374 -3.66 -1.87 10.33
N ASN A 375 -2.34 -1.93 10.51
CA ASN A 375 -1.73 -2.73 11.57
C ASN A 375 -2.01 -2.14 12.96
N ALA A 376 -1.95 -0.82 13.10
CA ALA A 376 -2.30 -0.15 14.35
C ALA A 376 -3.79 -0.33 14.68
N ALA A 377 -4.67 -0.18 13.69
CA ALA A 377 -6.12 -0.38 13.85
C ALA A 377 -6.45 -1.82 14.27
N LEU A 378 -5.80 -2.82 13.68
CA LEU A 378 -5.93 -4.22 14.10
C LEU A 378 -5.56 -4.41 15.57
N ALA A 379 -4.40 -3.88 15.97
CA ALA A 379 -3.91 -4.03 17.35
C ALA A 379 -4.86 -3.36 18.35
N LEU A 380 -5.30 -2.13 18.08
CA LEU A 380 -6.26 -1.40 18.92
C LEU A 380 -7.59 -2.15 19.05
N ALA A 381 -8.14 -2.64 17.93
CA ALA A 381 -9.35 -3.47 17.95
C ALA A 381 -9.15 -4.74 18.79
N GLY A 382 -7.97 -5.36 18.72
CA GLY A 382 -7.63 -6.53 19.52
C GLY A 382 -7.51 -6.24 21.02
N PHE A 383 -7.12 -5.03 21.40
CA PHE A 383 -7.04 -4.59 22.79
C PHE A 383 -8.35 -4.07 23.38
N GLY A 384 -9.45 -4.12 22.64
CA GLY A 384 -10.77 -3.75 23.17
C GLY A 384 -11.32 -2.42 22.68
N GLU A 385 -10.55 -1.63 21.92
CA GLU A 385 -10.99 -0.33 21.37
C GLU A 385 -12.21 -0.48 20.44
N ASP A 386 -12.85 0.65 20.14
CA ASP A 386 -14.04 0.73 19.28
C ASP A 386 -13.77 0.10 17.90
N ILE A 387 -14.40 -1.04 17.67
CA ILE A 387 -14.19 -1.83 16.46
C ILE A 387 -14.71 -1.13 15.20
N ASP A 388 -15.78 -0.33 15.31
CA ASP A 388 -16.35 0.38 14.17
C ASP A 388 -15.42 1.52 13.74
N ALA A 389 -14.80 2.21 14.71
CA ALA A 389 -13.75 3.19 14.43
C ALA A 389 -12.52 2.55 13.77
N MET A 390 -12.09 1.38 14.24
CA MET A 390 -10.94 0.67 13.63
C MET A 390 -11.25 0.17 12.22
N ILE A 391 -12.47 -0.29 12.00
CA ILE A 391 -12.98 -0.63 10.68
C ILE A 391 -12.92 0.58 9.74
N ALA A 392 -13.39 1.75 10.18
CA ALA A 392 -13.36 2.96 9.36
C ALA A 392 -11.92 3.38 8.99
N LEU A 393 -10.96 3.22 9.91
CA LEU A 393 -9.53 3.45 9.62
C LEU A 393 -8.99 2.50 8.55
N VAL A 394 -9.35 1.22 8.63
CA VAL A 394 -8.93 0.22 7.63
C VAL A 394 -9.58 0.49 6.27
N ASP A 395 -10.86 0.86 6.24
CA ASP A 395 -11.57 1.21 5.01
C ASP A 395 -10.95 2.46 4.36
N HIS A 396 -10.58 3.47 5.15
CA HIS A 396 -9.81 4.63 4.66
C HIS A 396 -8.45 4.21 4.06
N ALA A 397 -7.72 3.32 4.73
CA ALA A 397 -6.46 2.80 4.21
C ALA A 397 -6.62 2.03 2.88
N LEU A 398 -7.75 1.36 2.69
CA LEU A 398 -8.10 0.69 1.43
C LEU A 398 -8.48 1.68 0.31
N VAL A 399 -9.05 2.84 0.64
CA VAL A 399 -9.24 3.94 -0.33
C VAL A 399 -7.88 4.48 -0.77
N LEU A 400 -6.92 4.64 0.16
CA LEU A 400 -5.57 5.09 -0.15
C LEU A 400 -4.79 4.09 -1.02
N ASN A 401 -4.95 2.79 -0.77
CA ASN A 401 -4.33 1.73 -1.57
C ASN A 401 -5.25 0.51 -1.69
N SER A 402 -6.04 0.47 -2.76
CA SER A 402 -6.97 -0.63 -3.06
C SER A 402 -6.27 -1.94 -3.40
N ASN A 403 -4.97 -1.94 -3.66
CA ASN A 403 -4.18 -3.14 -3.98
C ASN A 403 -3.44 -3.69 -2.76
N PHE A 404 -3.64 -3.10 -1.59
CA PHE A 404 -2.97 -3.53 -0.38
C PHE A 404 -3.59 -4.83 0.15
N ALA A 405 -3.05 -5.98 -0.29
CA ALA A 405 -3.56 -7.31 0.05
C ALA A 405 -3.70 -7.53 1.57
N ARG A 406 -2.72 -7.06 2.36
CA ARG A 406 -2.79 -7.13 3.82
C ARG A 406 -3.94 -6.26 4.37
N GLY A 407 -4.19 -5.08 3.80
CA GLY A 407 -5.33 -4.25 4.19
C GLY A 407 -6.66 -4.98 4.01
N TRP A 408 -6.84 -5.68 2.89
CA TRP A 408 -8.04 -6.49 2.65
C TRP A 408 -8.16 -7.66 3.63
N LEU A 409 -7.05 -8.33 3.94
CA LEU A 409 -7.03 -9.37 4.97
C LEU A 409 -7.47 -8.83 6.33
N LEU A 410 -6.87 -7.72 6.78
CA LEU A 410 -7.16 -7.12 8.08
C LEU A 410 -8.58 -6.54 8.15
N SER A 411 -9.07 -5.97 7.05
CA SER A 411 -10.48 -5.57 6.92
C SER A 411 -11.39 -6.77 7.13
N GLY A 412 -11.10 -7.90 6.48
CA GLY A 412 -11.85 -9.14 6.70
C GLY A 412 -11.80 -9.61 8.16
N VAL A 413 -10.63 -9.56 8.80
CA VAL A 413 -10.48 -9.96 10.22
C VAL A 413 -11.35 -9.10 11.14
N LEU A 414 -11.31 -7.77 11.00
CA LEU A 414 -12.12 -6.87 11.81
C LEU A 414 -13.63 -7.09 11.56
N ARG A 415 -14.02 -7.30 10.30
CA ARG A 415 -15.42 -7.61 9.95
C ARG A 415 -15.88 -8.91 10.60
N ASN A 416 -15.04 -9.93 10.64
CA ASN A 416 -15.32 -11.16 11.38
C ASN A 416 -15.52 -10.89 12.87
N TRP A 417 -14.59 -10.17 13.51
CA TRP A 417 -14.67 -9.82 14.94
C TRP A 417 -15.93 -9.00 15.27
N SER A 418 -16.39 -8.17 14.33
CA SER A 418 -17.60 -7.34 14.46
C SER A 418 -18.93 -8.06 14.14
N GLY A 419 -18.91 -9.36 13.82
CA GLY A 419 -20.14 -10.09 13.49
C GLY A 419 -20.58 -10.04 12.02
N GLN A 420 -19.70 -9.65 11.09
CA GLN A 420 -19.99 -9.46 9.66
C GLN A 420 -19.27 -10.49 8.76
N PRO A 421 -19.57 -11.80 8.89
CA PRO A 421 -18.81 -12.87 8.23
C PRO A 421 -18.90 -12.88 6.70
N ASP A 422 -20.01 -12.42 6.11
CA ASP A 422 -20.15 -12.41 4.64
C ASP A 422 -19.22 -11.39 3.98
N ILE A 423 -19.14 -10.18 4.56
CA ILE A 423 -18.19 -9.14 4.13
C ILE A 423 -16.76 -9.63 4.38
N ALA A 424 -16.53 -10.29 5.51
CA ALA A 424 -15.23 -10.84 5.86
C ALA A 424 -14.71 -11.83 4.80
N ILE A 425 -15.56 -12.77 4.35
CA ILE A 425 -15.21 -13.73 3.29
C ILE A 425 -14.81 -12.99 2.01
N ALA A 426 -15.63 -12.04 1.53
CA ALA A 426 -15.36 -11.30 0.31
C ALA A 426 -14.03 -10.52 0.37
N HIS A 427 -13.73 -9.91 1.51
CA HIS A 427 -12.48 -9.16 1.71
C HIS A 427 -11.25 -10.09 1.75
N MET A 428 -11.34 -11.24 2.41
CA MET A 428 -10.24 -12.20 2.46
C MET A 428 -9.98 -12.87 1.11
N GLU A 429 -11.03 -13.19 0.35
CA GLU A 429 -10.88 -13.68 -1.01
C GLU A 429 -10.20 -12.64 -1.91
N THR A 430 -10.51 -11.36 -1.72
CA THR A 430 -9.82 -10.25 -2.39
C THR A 430 -8.35 -10.22 -2.02
N ALA A 431 -8.00 -10.36 -0.74
CA ALA A 431 -6.62 -10.46 -0.29
C ALA A 431 -5.85 -11.63 -0.93
N ILE A 432 -6.48 -12.82 -1.00
CA ILE A 432 -5.89 -14.01 -1.62
C ILE A 432 -5.69 -13.80 -3.13
N ARG A 433 -6.64 -13.17 -3.83
CA ARG A 433 -6.50 -12.84 -5.25
C ARG A 433 -5.37 -11.85 -5.52
N LEU A 434 -5.17 -10.86 -4.63
CA LEU A 434 -4.11 -9.86 -4.77
C LEU A 434 -2.72 -10.42 -4.45
N SER A 435 -2.60 -11.46 -3.63
CA SER A 435 -1.31 -12.07 -3.28
C SER A 435 -1.37 -13.61 -3.26
N PRO A 436 -1.53 -14.27 -4.43
CA PRO A 436 -1.76 -15.71 -4.51
C PRO A 436 -0.56 -16.57 -4.13
N ARG A 437 0.65 -15.99 -4.08
CA ARG A 437 1.90 -16.67 -3.69
C ARG A 437 2.35 -16.35 -2.26
N ALA A 438 1.63 -15.48 -1.54
CA ALA A 438 1.94 -15.21 -0.15
C ALA A 438 1.55 -16.40 0.74
N ARG A 439 2.09 -16.41 1.96
CA ARG A 439 1.59 -17.27 3.03
C ARG A 439 0.15 -16.88 3.35
N VAL A 440 -0.79 -17.80 3.12
CA VAL A 440 -2.24 -17.58 3.17
C VAL A 440 -2.89 -18.24 4.38
N GLY A 441 -2.11 -18.79 5.32
CA GLY A 441 -2.62 -19.56 6.45
C GLY A 441 -3.51 -18.72 7.38
N THR A 442 -3.12 -17.46 7.61
CA THR A 442 -3.97 -16.49 8.32
C THR A 442 -5.26 -16.17 7.56
N SER A 443 -5.19 -16.07 6.23
CA SER A 443 -6.37 -15.86 5.37
C SER A 443 -7.29 -17.08 5.42
N TRP A 444 -6.77 -18.30 5.33
CA TRP A 444 -7.57 -19.53 5.43
C TRP A 444 -8.18 -19.71 6.81
N PHE A 445 -7.44 -19.45 7.88
CA PHE A 445 -8.01 -19.40 9.23
C PHE A 445 -9.19 -18.45 9.29
N SER A 446 -9.02 -17.23 8.79
CA SER A 446 -10.04 -16.19 8.89
C SER A 446 -11.29 -16.50 8.04
N VAL A 447 -11.11 -17.06 6.84
CA VAL A 447 -12.22 -17.58 6.01
C VAL A 447 -12.93 -18.73 6.71
N GLY A 448 -12.16 -19.66 7.30
CA GLY A 448 -12.71 -20.76 8.10
C GLY A 448 -13.54 -20.27 9.28
N ALA A 449 -13.05 -19.26 10.02
CA ALA A 449 -13.77 -18.64 11.13
C ALA A 449 -15.10 -18.02 10.66
N ALA A 450 -15.11 -17.35 9.51
CA ALA A 450 -16.34 -16.80 8.94
C ALA A 450 -17.37 -17.90 8.62
N HIS A 451 -16.95 -19.00 7.98
CA HIS A 451 -17.82 -20.17 7.74
C HIS A 451 -18.30 -20.80 9.04
N PHE A 452 -17.43 -20.91 10.06
CA PHE A 452 -17.79 -21.44 11.37
C PHE A 452 -18.91 -20.63 12.02
N PHE A 453 -18.83 -19.29 12.01
CA PHE A 453 -19.88 -18.43 12.56
C PHE A 453 -21.18 -18.48 11.76
N ARG A 454 -21.11 -18.86 10.49
CA ARG A 454 -22.29 -19.20 9.66
C ARG A 454 -22.79 -20.62 9.87
N ARG A 455 -22.23 -21.36 10.83
CA ARG A 455 -22.53 -22.78 11.13
C ARG A 455 -22.31 -23.71 9.94
N ARG A 456 -21.46 -23.30 8.99
CA ARG A 456 -21.02 -24.09 7.82
C ARG A 456 -19.78 -24.88 8.20
N PHE A 457 -19.90 -25.79 9.17
CA PHE A 457 -18.77 -26.49 9.77
C PHE A 457 -17.99 -27.36 8.76
N ASP A 458 -18.70 -27.97 7.81
CA ASP A 458 -18.09 -28.77 6.74
C ASP A 458 -17.21 -27.94 5.79
N GLU A 459 -17.56 -26.67 5.56
CA GLU A 459 -16.76 -25.73 4.77
C GLU A 459 -15.62 -25.12 5.60
N ALA A 460 -15.83 -24.92 6.90
CA ALA A 460 -14.87 -24.33 7.82
C ALA A 460 -13.69 -25.27 8.13
N ALA A 461 -13.98 -26.55 8.44
CA ALA A 461 -12.97 -27.50 8.89
C ALA A 461 -11.79 -27.71 7.92
N PRO A 462 -11.98 -27.83 6.57
CA PRO A 462 -10.89 -27.86 5.62
C PRO A 462 -9.98 -26.63 5.67
N LYS A 463 -10.54 -25.44 5.89
CA LYS A 463 -9.75 -24.19 5.95
C LYS A 463 -8.86 -24.14 7.17
N PHE A 464 -9.34 -24.60 8.33
CA PHE A 464 -8.50 -24.73 9.52
C PHE A 464 -7.38 -25.75 9.34
N ARG A 465 -7.61 -26.87 8.64
CA ARG A 465 -6.55 -27.84 8.33
C ARG A 465 -5.46 -27.22 7.45
N LEU A 466 -5.82 -26.43 6.44
CA LEU A 466 -4.86 -25.70 5.61
C LEU A 466 -4.03 -24.71 6.45
N ALA A 467 -4.67 -23.95 7.34
CA ALA A 467 -3.97 -23.04 8.24
C ALA A 467 -2.98 -23.77 9.16
N ILE A 468 -3.35 -24.93 9.71
CA ILE A 468 -2.48 -25.78 10.54
C ILE A 468 -1.30 -26.35 9.74
N GLN A 469 -1.52 -26.75 8.48
CA GLN A 469 -0.45 -27.25 7.62
C GLN A 469 0.61 -26.18 7.34
N GLU A 470 0.20 -24.91 7.29
CA GLU A 470 1.11 -23.80 7.01
C GLU A 470 1.86 -23.31 8.25
N ASP A 471 1.20 -23.20 9.42
CA ASP A 471 1.84 -22.91 10.70
C ASP A 471 1.29 -23.83 11.81
N ALA A 472 1.98 -24.94 12.04
CA ALA A 472 1.60 -25.92 13.06
C ALA A 472 1.66 -25.37 14.50
N TYR A 473 2.33 -24.24 14.73
CA TYR A 473 2.47 -23.61 16.05
C TYR A 473 1.43 -22.51 16.33
N TYR A 474 0.49 -22.29 15.40
CA TYR A 474 -0.61 -21.34 15.54
C TYR A 474 -1.81 -22.00 16.27
N PRO A 475 -2.19 -21.58 17.49
CA PRO A 475 -3.20 -22.30 18.29
C PRO A 475 -4.65 -22.18 17.80
N GLU A 476 -5.05 -21.00 17.31
CA GLU A 476 -6.45 -20.68 16.97
C GLU A 476 -7.09 -21.65 15.94
N PRO A 477 -6.42 -22.04 14.83
CA PRO A 477 -6.97 -23.04 13.92
C PRO A 477 -7.33 -24.38 14.57
N TYR A 478 -6.56 -24.83 15.58
CA TYR A 478 -6.89 -26.06 16.31
C TYR A 478 -8.13 -25.89 17.18
N ARG A 479 -8.25 -24.75 17.88
CA ARG A 479 -9.42 -24.44 18.71
C ARG A 479 -10.69 -24.46 17.86
N PHE A 480 -10.68 -23.75 16.74
CA PHE A 480 -11.81 -23.73 15.82
C PHE A 480 -12.09 -25.09 15.18
N LEU A 481 -11.06 -25.87 14.82
CA LEU A 481 -11.26 -27.20 14.24
C LEU A 481 -11.84 -28.18 15.27
N ALA A 482 -11.41 -28.12 16.53
CA ALA A 482 -12.00 -28.90 17.61
C ALA A 482 -13.46 -28.53 17.83
N ALA A 483 -13.77 -27.22 17.88
CA ALA A 483 -15.14 -26.72 18.00
C ALA A 483 -16.01 -27.13 16.79
N CYS A 484 -15.47 -27.14 15.57
CA CYS A 484 -16.17 -27.66 14.38
C CYS A 484 -16.56 -29.12 14.58
N TYR A 485 -15.60 -29.98 14.92
CA TYR A 485 -15.86 -31.41 15.11
C TYR A 485 -16.85 -31.68 16.23
N ALA A 486 -16.76 -30.92 17.33
CA ALA A 486 -17.72 -30.99 18.42
C ALA A 486 -19.15 -30.68 17.97
N HIS A 487 -19.36 -29.56 17.26
CA HIS A 487 -20.69 -29.17 16.76
C HIS A 487 -21.22 -30.11 15.66
N MET A 488 -20.35 -30.84 14.97
CA MET A 488 -20.73 -31.90 14.03
C MET A 488 -20.99 -33.26 14.70
N GLY A 489 -20.88 -33.36 16.03
CA GLY A 489 -21.02 -34.63 16.77
C GLY A 489 -19.84 -35.59 16.63
N ARG A 490 -18.74 -35.16 16.00
CA ARG A 490 -17.50 -35.93 15.80
C ARG A 490 -16.59 -35.79 17.02
N ILE A 491 -17.06 -36.27 18.17
CA ILE A 491 -16.44 -36.00 19.47
C ILE A 491 -15.01 -36.58 19.58
N ASP A 492 -14.77 -37.78 19.03
CA ASP A 492 -13.43 -38.38 19.07
C ASP A 492 -12.41 -37.58 18.25
N ASP A 493 -12.83 -37.09 17.07
CA ASP A 493 -11.99 -36.20 16.27
C ASP A 493 -11.73 -34.87 17.00
N ALA A 494 -12.74 -34.32 17.68
CA ALA A 494 -12.59 -33.08 18.46
C ALA A 494 -11.55 -33.26 19.58
N LYS A 495 -11.63 -34.37 20.33
CA LYS A 495 -10.68 -34.70 21.41
C LYS A 495 -9.26 -34.89 20.88
N GLU A 496 -9.09 -35.51 19.72
CA GLU A 496 -7.78 -35.67 19.10
C GLU A 496 -7.17 -34.32 18.69
N ILE A 497 -7.97 -33.39 18.16
CA ILE A 497 -7.50 -32.03 17.87
C ILE A 497 -7.13 -31.29 19.16
N VAL A 498 -7.91 -31.42 20.23
CA VAL A 498 -7.56 -30.84 21.54
C VAL A 498 -6.26 -31.42 22.08
N ARG A 499 -6.01 -32.73 21.92
CA ARG A 499 -4.74 -33.36 22.30
C ARG A 499 -3.56 -32.72 21.56
N ARG A 500 -3.68 -32.55 20.24
CA ARG A 500 -2.66 -31.87 19.42
C ARG A 500 -2.47 -30.40 19.78
N LEU A 501 -3.54 -29.69 20.13
CA LEU A 501 -3.46 -28.30 20.60
C LEU A 501 -2.59 -28.19 21.87
N ARG A 502 -2.71 -29.13 22.81
CA ARG A 502 -1.92 -29.14 24.05
C ARG A 502 -0.42 -29.26 23.83
N ASP A 503 0.01 -29.84 22.70
CA ASP A 503 1.42 -29.90 22.31
C ASP A 503 1.96 -28.52 21.87
N VAL A 504 1.08 -27.54 21.62
CA VAL A 504 1.40 -26.22 21.04
C VAL A 504 1.06 -25.05 21.99
N CYS A 505 0.01 -25.19 22.79
CA CYS A 505 -0.48 -24.19 23.74
C CYS A 505 -1.12 -24.88 24.95
N SER A 506 -0.80 -24.40 26.15
CA SER A 506 -1.37 -24.94 27.41
C SER A 506 -2.84 -24.54 27.61
N VAL A 507 -3.28 -23.42 27.04
CA VAL A 507 -4.64 -22.89 27.18
C VAL A 507 -5.52 -23.39 26.04
N VAL A 508 -6.48 -24.27 26.35
CA VAL A 508 -7.42 -24.83 25.36
C VAL A 508 -8.60 -23.90 25.13
N ILE A 509 -9.24 -23.41 26.21
CA ILE A 509 -10.35 -22.46 26.18
C ILE A 509 -9.79 -21.07 26.50
N PRO A 510 -9.60 -20.18 25.51
CA PRO A 510 -9.03 -18.86 25.74
C PRO A 510 -10.10 -17.85 26.17
N ASP A 511 -9.65 -16.65 26.55
CA ASP A 511 -10.51 -15.48 26.49
C ASP A 511 -10.95 -15.24 25.04
N ALA A 512 -12.24 -15.02 24.85
CA ALA A 512 -12.90 -14.83 23.56
C ALA A 512 -13.41 -13.38 23.37
N ALA A 513 -12.91 -12.42 24.15
CA ALA A 513 -13.31 -11.02 24.12
C ALA A 513 -13.12 -10.35 22.75
N MET A 514 -12.17 -10.82 21.94
CA MET A 514 -11.94 -10.31 20.58
C MET A 514 -13.16 -10.47 19.67
N TRP A 515 -13.98 -11.52 19.89
CA TRP A 515 -15.24 -11.72 19.20
C TRP A 515 -16.30 -10.82 19.83
N ARG A 516 -16.62 -9.70 19.16
CA ARG A 516 -17.51 -8.66 19.70
C ARG A 516 -18.98 -9.05 19.64
N ASP A 517 -19.36 -9.91 18.69
CA ASP A 517 -20.69 -10.49 18.65
C ASP A 517 -20.88 -11.57 19.75
N PRO A 518 -21.85 -11.40 20.67
CA PRO A 518 -22.08 -12.36 21.75
C PRO A 518 -22.48 -13.76 21.25
N GLY A 519 -23.20 -13.85 20.12
CA GLY A 519 -23.62 -15.11 19.52
C GLY A 519 -22.45 -15.91 18.97
N GLN A 520 -21.53 -15.24 18.28
CA GLN A 520 -20.27 -15.82 17.81
C GLN A 520 -19.42 -16.32 18.98
N ARG A 521 -19.29 -15.50 20.03
CA ARG A 521 -18.54 -15.86 21.23
C ARG A 521 -19.11 -17.11 21.90
N ALA A 522 -20.43 -17.16 22.08
CA ALA A 522 -21.12 -18.31 22.66
C ALA A 522 -20.96 -19.58 21.79
N LEU A 523 -21.07 -19.45 20.46
CA LEU A 523 -20.89 -20.57 19.54
C LEU A 523 -19.46 -21.14 19.59
N TYR A 524 -18.46 -20.26 19.65
CA TYR A 524 -17.05 -20.64 19.74
C TYR A 524 -16.75 -21.36 21.06
N LEU A 525 -17.10 -20.74 22.19
CA LEU A 525 -16.84 -21.29 23.53
C LEU A 525 -17.59 -22.62 23.78
N SER A 526 -18.86 -22.71 23.37
CA SER A 526 -19.64 -23.95 23.54
C SER A 526 -19.04 -25.13 22.77
N GLY A 527 -18.51 -24.90 21.57
CA GLY A 527 -17.83 -25.94 20.80
C GLY A 527 -16.57 -26.46 21.50
N LEU A 528 -15.79 -25.56 22.13
CA LEU A 528 -14.59 -25.94 22.88
C LEU A 528 -14.92 -26.68 24.19
N GLN A 529 -15.98 -26.27 24.89
CA GLN A 529 -16.48 -26.96 26.09
C GLN A 529 -16.91 -28.40 25.75
N ILE A 530 -17.66 -28.58 24.66
CA ILE A 530 -18.03 -29.92 24.17
C ILE A 530 -16.77 -30.73 23.79
N ALA A 531 -15.80 -30.11 23.10
CA ALA A 531 -14.58 -30.80 22.66
C ALA A 531 -13.68 -31.25 23.83
N THR A 532 -13.66 -30.49 24.93
CA THR A 532 -12.86 -30.79 26.13
C THR A 532 -13.55 -31.75 27.09
N GLY A 533 -14.87 -31.93 26.96
CA GLY A 533 -15.68 -32.69 27.91
C GLY A 533 -15.98 -31.93 29.20
N GLU A 534 -15.61 -30.63 29.26
CA GLU A 534 -16.06 -29.70 30.29
C GLU A 534 -17.53 -29.37 30.01
N THR A 535 -18.42 -30.24 30.47
CA THR A 535 -19.85 -29.92 30.51
C THR A 535 -20.07 -29.04 31.75
N GLY A 536 -20.57 -27.83 31.52
CA GLY A 536 -20.93 -26.86 32.57
C GLY A 536 -22.10 -27.30 33.43
#